data_AF-A0A350EYA1-F1
#
_entry.id   AF-A0A350EYA1-F1
#
_cell.length_a   1.000
_cell.length_b   1.000
_cell.length_c   1.000
_cell.angle_alpha   90.00
_cell.angle_beta   90.00
_cell.angle_gamma   90.00
#
_symmetry.space_group_name_H-M   'P 1'
#
loop_
_entity.id
_entity.type
_entity.pdbx_description
1 polymer ?
#
loop_
_entity_poly.entity_id
_entity_poly.type
_entity_poly.pdbx_seq_one_letter_code
_entity_poly.pdbx_strand_id
1 'polypeptide(L)'
;VDDPGHRKIHDRPISLAGGLGVLTGFLAPIIGGLLILRTGLLPAETVDSLLYGFAQRKMQLLAIFAGALGMVALGWWDDRHELKPSVKFGGQLLITFMVAWSGVRITLFIPSVVFSYGITMLWMLTLINALNFMDNM
;
A
#
# COMPACT_ATOMS: atom_id res chain seq x y z
N VAL A 1 -20.28 0.50 -8.87
CA VAL A 1 -20.16 0.92 -10.28
C VAL A 1 -20.16 2.44 -10.26
N ASP A 2 -19.35 3.08 -11.09
CA ASP A 2 -19.27 4.54 -11.13
C ASP A 2 -20.36 5.09 -12.06
N ASP A 3 -21.34 5.79 -11.50
CA ASP A 3 -22.45 6.34 -12.28
C ASP A 3 -22.09 7.68 -12.95
N PRO A 4 -22.60 7.96 -14.17
CA PRO A 4 -22.39 9.22 -14.87
C PRO A 4 -22.89 10.42 -14.05
N GLY A 5 -22.16 11.54 -14.09
CA GLY A 5 -22.51 12.75 -13.35
C GLY A 5 -21.89 14.01 -13.97
N HIS A 6 -22.30 15.19 -13.51
CA HIS A 6 -21.91 16.49 -14.11
C HIS A 6 -20.40 16.77 -14.18
N ARG A 7 -19.56 16.04 -13.44
CA ARG A 7 -18.09 16.13 -13.45
C ARG A 7 -17.39 14.96 -14.15
N LYS A 8 -18.13 13.98 -14.70
CA LYS A 8 -17.57 12.75 -15.26
C LYS A 8 -17.76 12.74 -16.78
N ILE A 9 -16.68 12.41 -17.50
CA ILE A 9 -16.63 12.41 -18.98
C ILE A 9 -17.21 11.14 -19.62
N HIS A 10 -17.73 10.21 -18.81
CA HIS A 10 -18.26 8.94 -19.29
C HIS A 10 -19.80 8.96 -19.28
N ASP A 11 -20.40 8.50 -20.37
CA ASP A 11 -21.85 8.45 -20.55
C ASP A 11 -22.46 7.10 -20.13
N ARG A 12 -21.62 6.17 -19.67
CA ARG A 12 -22.02 4.82 -19.25
C ARG A 12 -21.33 4.44 -17.95
N PRO A 13 -21.97 3.64 -17.09
CA PRO A 13 -21.36 3.23 -15.84
C PRO A 13 -20.05 2.46 -16.06
N ILE A 14 -18.96 2.89 -15.40
CA ILE A 14 -17.65 2.24 -15.48
C ILE A 14 -17.32 1.51 -14.16
N SER A 15 -16.49 0.47 -14.23
CA SER A 15 -16.17 -0.35 -13.05
C SER A 15 -15.16 0.35 -12.12
N LEU A 16 -15.51 0.47 -10.83
CA LEU A 16 -14.63 0.97 -9.75
C LEU A 16 -13.66 -0.13 -9.23
N ALA A 17 -13.11 -0.94 -10.14
CA ALA A 17 -12.33 -2.14 -9.79
C ALA A 17 -10.82 -1.99 -10.05
N GLY A 18 -10.35 -0.80 -10.45
CA GLY A 18 -8.94 -0.56 -10.79
C GLY A 18 -8.00 -0.92 -9.64
N GLY A 19 -8.28 -0.43 -8.42
CA GLY A 19 -7.49 -0.73 -7.22
C GLY A 19 -7.44 -2.22 -6.88
N LEU A 20 -8.55 -2.94 -7.05
CA LEU A 20 -8.58 -4.41 -6.87
C LEU A 20 -7.77 -5.13 -7.95
N GLY A 21 -7.77 -4.64 -9.18
CA GLY A 21 -6.94 -5.18 -10.27
C GLY A 21 -5.45 -5.01 -10.00
N VAL A 22 -5.02 -3.84 -9.51
CA VAL A 22 -3.62 -3.62 -9.11
C VAL A 22 -3.25 -4.51 -7.92
N LEU A 23 -4.14 -4.64 -6.93
CA LEU A 23 -3.91 -5.52 -5.78
C LEU A 23 -3.73 -6.98 -6.21
N THR A 24 -4.57 -7.51 -7.09
CA THR A 24 -4.42 -8.90 -7.56
C THR A 24 -3.14 -9.08 -8.37
N GLY A 25 -2.77 -8.11 -9.21
CA GLY A 25 -1.50 -8.08 -9.93
C GLY A 25 -0.28 -8.05 -9.01
N PHE A 26 -0.40 -7.43 -7.84
CA PHE A 26 0.64 -7.44 -6.80
C PHE A 26 0.68 -8.74 -5.99
N LEU A 27 -0.48 -9.29 -5.63
CA LEU A 27 -0.60 -10.50 -4.80
C LEU A 27 -0.22 -11.77 -5.55
N ALA A 28 -0.58 -11.88 -6.84
CA ALA A 28 -0.37 -13.11 -7.60
C ALA A 28 1.12 -13.53 -7.69
N PRO A 29 2.08 -12.64 -8.00
CA PRO A 29 3.51 -12.99 -7.99
C PRO A 29 4.02 -13.38 -6.60
N ILE A 30 3.54 -12.73 -5.53
CA ILE A 30 3.95 -13.05 -4.15
C ILE A 30 3.48 -14.46 -3.80
N ILE A 31 2.21 -14.78 -4.05
CA ILE A 31 1.65 -16.11 -3.81
C ILE A 31 2.36 -17.15 -4.67
N GLY A 32 2.57 -16.87 -5.96
CA GLY A 32 3.30 -17.74 -6.87
C GLY A 32 4.72 -18.05 -6.38
N GLY A 33 5.46 -17.02 -5.95
CA GLY A 33 6.79 -17.19 -5.36
C GLY A 33 6.77 -18.05 -4.09
N LEU A 34 5.81 -17.82 -3.19
CA LEU A 34 5.64 -18.64 -1.98
C LEU A 34 5.30 -20.09 -2.29
N LEU A 35 4.51 -20.36 -3.34
CA LEU A 35 4.20 -21.71 -3.79
C LEU A 35 5.43 -22.40 -4.39
N ILE A 36 6.22 -21.68 -5.21
CA ILE A 36 7.47 -22.21 -5.79
C ILE A 36 8.48 -22.58 -4.70
N LEU A 37 8.54 -21.84 -3.59
CA LEU A 37 9.39 -22.22 -2.45
C LEU A 37 9.00 -23.56 -1.82
N ARG A 38 7.76 -24.03 -2.01
CA ARG A 38 7.27 -25.32 -1.50
C ARG A 38 7.47 -26.49 -2.45
N THR A 39 7.81 -26.25 -3.72
CA THR A 39 7.92 -27.33 -4.72
C THR A 39 9.27 -28.03 -4.72
N GLY A 40 10.28 -27.49 -4.04
CA GLY A 40 11.65 -28.04 -4.04
C GLY A 40 12.40 -27.83 -5.36
N LEU A 41 11.88 -27.02 -6.28
CA LEU A 41 12.50 -26.71 -7.58
C LEU A 41 13.71 -25.76 -7.46
N LEU A 42 13.84 -25.08 -6.33
CA LEU A 42 14.92 -24.11 -6.09
C LEU A 42 16.07 -24.77 -5.30
N PRO A 43 17.33 -24.38 -5.55
CA PRO A 43 18.46 -24.81 -4.72
C PRO A 43 18.25 -24.46 -3.25
N ALA A 44 18.65 -25.35 -2.34
CA ALA A 44 18.47 -25.18 -0.90
C ALA A 44 19.08 -23.87 -0.38
N GLU A 45 20.28 -23.51 -0.86
CA GLU A 45 20.97 -22.27 -0.50
C GLU A 45 20.15 -21.01 -0.83
N THR A 46 19.43 -21.04 -1.96
CA THR A 46 18.53 -19.95 -2.39
C THR A 46 17.34 -19.84 -1.45
N VAL A 47 16.73 -20.98 -1.08
CA VAL A 47 15.58 -21.03 -0.18
C VAL A 47 15.98 -20.51 1.21
N ASP A 48 17.12 -20.96 1.74
CA ASP A 48 17.62 -20.55 3.06
C ASP A 48 17.92 -19.05 3.11
N SER A 49 18.57 -18.52 2.06
CA SER A 49 18.85 -17.08 1.95
C SER A 49 17.57 -16.24 1.94
N LEU A 50 16.53 -16.69 1.21
CA LEU A 50 15.23 -16.02 1.16
C LEU A 50 14.51 -16.08 2.51
N LEU A 51 14.45 -17.25 3.14
CA LEU A 51 13.81 -17.44 4.44
C LEU A 51 14.51 -16.60 5.53
N TYR A 52 15.83 -16.54 5.50
CA TYR A 52 16.61 -15.67 6.39
C TYR A 52 16.22 -14.19 6.21
N GLY A 53 16.18 -13.71 4.96
CA GLY A 53 15.76 -12.34 4.66
C GLY A 53 14.34 -12.02 5.14
N PHE A 54 13.40 -12.94 4.92
CA PHE A 54 12.02 -12.79 5.40
C PHE A 54 11.94 -12.77 6.93
N ALA A 55 12.69 -13.61 7.61
CA ALA A 55 12.71 -13.66 9.07
C ALA A 55 13.20 -12.34 9.68
N GLN A 56 14.25 -11.74 9.10
CA GLN A 56 14.82 -10.47 9.58
C GLN A 56 13.90 -9.27 9.40
N ARG A 57 13.00 -9.30 8.42
CA ARG A 57 12.12 -8.16 8.07
C ARG A 57 10.63 -8.47 8.20
N LYS A 58 10.29 -9.55 8.91
CA LYS A 58 8.91 -10.07 8.99
C LYS A 58 7.89 -9.00 9.38
N MET A 59 8.21 -8.20 10.40
CA MET A 59 7.30 -7.19 10.92
C MET A 59 7.10 -6.02 9.93
N GLN A 60 8.18 -5.57 9.29
CA GLN A 60 8.12 -4.52 8.27
C GLN A 60 7.31 -4.97 7.06
N LEU A 61 7.56 -6.19 6.58
CA LEU A 61 6.84 -6.75 5.44
C LEU A 61 5.35 -6.92 5.73
N LEU A 62 5.01 -7.45 6.92
CA LEU A 62 3.61 -7.60 7.33
C LEU A 62 2.92 -6.25 7.47
N ALA A 63 3.60 -5.24 8.01
CA ALA A 63 3.04 -3.89 8.14
C ALA A 63 2.83 -3.21 6.79
N ILE A 64 3.79 -3.31 5.86
CA ILE A 64 3.64 -2.80 4.48
C ILE A 64 2.45 -3.49 3.79
N PHE A 65 2.35 -4.81 3.92
CA PHE A 65 1.28 -5.59 3.33
C PHE A 65 -0.10 -5.20 3.89
N ALA A 66 -0.21 -5.13 5.22
CA ALA A 66 -1.42 -4.69 5.90
C ALA A 66 -1.77 -3.23 5.53
N GLY A 67 -0.77 -2.37 5.40
CA GLY A 67 -0.94 -0.98 4.97
C GLY A 67 -1.45 -0.88 3.53
N ALA A 68 -0.93 -1.69 2.61
CA ALA A 68 -1.42 -1.75 1.24
C ALA A 68 -2.88 -2.20 1.17
N LEU A 69 -3.25 -3.26 1.90
CA LEU A 69 -4.65 -3.70 2.02
C LEU A 69 -5.54 -2.62 2.65
N GLY A 70 -5.05 -1.96 3.70
CA GLY A 70 -5.74 -0.85 4.35
C GLY A 70 -5.99 0.32 3.41
N MET A 71 -5.04 0.65 2.53
CA MET A 71 -5.22 1.70 1.53
C MET A 71 -6.23 1.33 0.46
N VAL A 72 -6.22 0.08 -0.01
CA VAL A 72 -7.24 -0.41 -0.94
C VAL A 72 -8.61 -0.36 -0.30
N ALA A 73 -8.74 -0.77 0.97
CA ALA A 73 -9.99 -0.72 1.71
C ALA A 73 -10.48 0.73 1.93
N LEU A 74 -9.57 1.65 2.27
CA LEU A 74 -9.88 3.07 2.44
C LEU A 74 -10.31 3.71 1.12
N GLY A 75 -9.61 3.42 0.01
CA GLY A 75 -9.99 3.88 -1.32
C GLY A 75 -11.35 3.34 -1.75
N TRP A 76 -11.59 2.05 -1.55
CA TRP A 76 -12.89 1.44 -1.84
C TRP A 76 -14.03 2.02 -0.98
N TRP A 77 -13.76 2.35 0.28
CA TRP A 77 -14.72 3.06 1.12
C TRP A 77 -15.00 4.45 0.54
N ASP A 78 -13.96 5.23 0.25
CA ASP A 78 -14.05 6.55 -0.35
C ASP A 78 -14.88 6.56 -1.64
N ASP A 79 -14.60 5.63 -2.56
CA ASP A 79 -15.32 5.47 -3.83
C ASP A 79 -16.82 5.22 -3.64
N ARG A 80 -17.21 4.56 -2.53
CA ARG A 80 -18.61 4.21 -2.25
C ARG A 80 -19.37 5.26 -1.47
N HIS A 81 -18.69 6.04 -0.62
CA HIS A 81 -19.34 6.95 0.33
C HIS A 81 -18.91 8.42 0.16
N GLU A 82 -18.07 8.74 -0.81
CA GLU A 82 -17.53 10.09 -1.07
C GLU A 82 -17.05 10.75 0.23
N LEU A 83 -16.00 10.20 0.84
CA LEU A 83 -15.60 10.61 2.18
C LEU A 83 -15.15 12.07 2.20
N LYS A 84 -15.41 12.74 3.31
CA LYS A 84 -14.86 14.08 3.55
C LYS A 84 -13.33 14.04 3.52
N PRO A 85 -12.64 15.06 2.96
CA PRO A 85 -11.18 15.07 2.87
C PRO A 85 -10.46 14.82 4.20
N SER A 86 -11.01 15.30 5.32
CA SER A 86 -10.44 15.07 6.66
C SER A 86 -10.50 13.62 7.11
N VAL A 87 -11.57 12.89 6.77
CA VAL A 87 -11.73 11.46 7.12
C VAL A 87 -10.80 10.60 6.27
N LYS A 88 -10.73 10.88 4.96
CA LYS A 88 -9.79 10.23 4.03
C LYS A 88 -8.35 10.43 4.49
N PHE A 89 -7.96 11.67 4.78
CA PHE A 89 -6.62 11.98 5.27
C PHE A 89 -6.33 11.34 6.63
N GLY A 90 -7.29 11.32 7.55
CA GLY A 90 -7.14 10.64 8.85
C GLY A 90 -6.87 9.14 8.71
N GLY A 91 -7.56 8.47 7.78
CA GLY A 91 -7.30 7.07 7.45
C GLY A 91 -5.90 6.85 6.87
N GLN A 92 -5.49 7.68 5.91
CA GLN A 92 -4.14 7.63 5.34
C GLN A 92 -3.06 7.87 6.40
N LEU A 93 -3.27 8.83 7.30
CA LEU A 93 -2.37 9.15 8.40
C LEU A 93 -2.22 7.97 9.35
N LEU A 94 -3.32 7.31 9.73
CA LEU A 94 -3.28 6.12 10.59
C LEU A 94 -2.51 4.98 9.93
N ILE A 95 -2.79 4.69 8.65
CA ILE A 95 -2.12 3.61 7.91
C ILE A 95 -0.62 3.89 7.78
N THR A 96 -0.25 5.09 7.35
CA THR A 96 1.15 5.49 7.19
C THR A 96 1.90 5.52 8.51
N PHE A 97 1.24 5.93 9.61
CA PHE A 97 1.80 5.84 10.95
C PHE A 97 2.10 4.39 11.34
N MET A 98 1.15 3.47 11.15
CA MET A 98 1.34 2.05 11.49
C MET A 98 2.48 1.41 10.69
N VAL A 99 2.57 1.71 9.38
CA VAL A 99 3.68 1.26 8.54
C VAL A 99 5.01 1.83 9.03
N ALA A 100 5.07 3.13 9.33
CA ALA A 100 6.29 3.74 9.82
C ALA A 100 6.70 3.11 11.16
N TRP A 101 5.73 2.95 12.08
CA TRP A 101 5.92 2.39 13.43
C TRP A 101 6.57 1.01 13.42
N SER A 102 6.34 0.19 12.39
CA SER A 102 6.99 -1.12 12.25
C SER A 102 8.50 -1.03 11.96
N GLY A 103 9.05 0.17 11.85
CA GLY A 103 10.46 0.44 11.57
C GLY A 103 10.74 0.74 10.09
N VAL A 104 9.71 0.88 9.25
CA VAL A 104 9.86 1.36 7.87
C VAL A 104 10.06 2.87 7.93
N ARG A 105 11.32 3.30 7.88
CA ARG A 105 11.66 4.71 8.03
C ARG A 105 12.76 5.13 7.07
N ILE A 106 12.65 6.35 6.56
CA ILE A 106 13.72 7.03 5.86
C ILE A 106 14.80 7.38 6.88
N THR A 107 16.00 6.84 6.66
CA THR A 107 17.19 7.17 7.46
C THR A 107 17.98 8.25 6.75
N LEU A 108 17.95 9.45 7.32
CA LEU A 108 18.82 10.56 6.92
C LEU A 108 19.96 10.68 7.95
N PHE A 109 21.06 11.33 7.60
CA PHE A 109 22.21 11.56 8.49
C PHE A 109 21.91 12.59 9.61
N ILE A 110 20.67 12.60 10.10
CA ILE A 110 20.17 13.46 11.16
C ILE A 110 19.90 12.55 12.37
N PRO A 111 20.53 12.78 13.54
CA PRO A 111 20.41 11.92 14.71
C PRO A 111 19.08 12.17 15.47
N SER A 112 17.95 12.16 14.77
CA SER A 112 16.62 12.32 15.35
C SER A 112 15.66 11.28 14.78
N VAL A 113 15.26 10.35 15.65
CA VAL A 113 14.31 9.29 15.30
C VAL A 113 12.94 9.90 14.97
N VAL A 114 12.51 10.90 15.74
CA VAL A 114 11.24 11.61 15.51
C VAL A 114 11.23 12.28 14.13
N PHE A 115 12.36 12.89 13.73
CA PHE A 115 12.51 13.47 12.40
C PHE A 115 12.36 12.41 11.30
N SER A 116 13.03 11.25 11.45
CA SER A 116 12.88 10.12 10.51
C SER A 116 11.44 9.63 10.38
N TYR A 117 10.68 9.53 11.48
CA TYR A 117 9.27 9.18 11.40
C TYR A 117 8.44 10.25 10.70
N GLY A 118 8.63 11.52 11.08
CA GLY A 118 7.93 12.66 10.49
C GLY A 118 8.14 12.75 8.98
N ILE A 119 9.38 12.64 8.50
CA ILE A 119 9.67 12.71 7.06
C ILE A 119 9.14 11.48 6.32
N THR A 120 9.14 10.30 6.94
CA THR A 120 8.60 9.07 6.31
C THR A 120 7.09 9.18 6.12
N MET A 121 6.38 9.64 7.16
CA MET A 121 4.93 9.85 7.08
C MET A 121 4.58 10.94 6.07
N LEU A 122 5.28 12.09 6.13
CA LEU A 122 5.11 13.18 5.17
C LEU A 122 5.33 12.70 3.73
N TRP A 123 6.40 11.95 3.50
CA TRP A 123 6.72 11.38 2.18
C TRP A 123 5.63 10.46 1.66
N MET A 124 5.19 9.49 2.48
CA MET A 124 4.11 8.58 2.08
C MET A 124 2.84 9.34 1.77
N LEU A 125 2.37 10.20 2.69
CA LEU A 125 1.14 10.98 2.52
C LEU A 125 1.19 11.86 1.27
N THR A 126 2.36 12.45 0.99
CA THR A 126 2.56 13.26 -0.23
C THR A 126 2.42 12.40 -1.48
N LEU A 127 3.08 11.24 -1.55
CA LEU A 127 2.97 10.34 -2.70
C LEU A 127 1.54 9.84 -2.90
N ILE A 128 0.86 9.45 -1.82
CA ILE A 128 -0.51 8.95 -1.88
C ILE A 128 -1.46 10.02 -2.45
N ASN A 129 -1.39 11.25 -1.91
CA ASN A 129 -2.25 12.33 -2.37
C ASN A 129 -1.86 12.81 -3.78
N ALA A 130 -0.57 12.87 -4.11
CA ALA A 130 -0.12 13.25 -5.45
C ALA A 130 -0.62 12.27 -6.53
N LEU A 131 -0.55 10.96 -6.28
CA LEU A 131 -1.09 9.95 -7.19
C LEU A 131 -2.61 10.04 -7.29
N ASN A 132 -3.31 10.29 -6.18
CA ASN A 132 -4.76 10.45 -6.19
C ASN A 132 -5.23 11.69 -6.96
N PHE A 133 -4.51 12.82 -6.86
CA PHE A 133 -4.81 14.02 -7.65
C PHE A 133 -4.45 13.84 -9.14
N MET A 134 -3.39 13.08 -9.45
CA MET A 134 -3.02 12.79 -10.84
C MET A 134 -4.04 11.86 -11.52
N ASP A 135 -4.53 10.84 -10.81
CA ASP A 135 -5.48 9.84 -11.31
C ASP A 135 -6.96 10.31 -11.24
N ASN A 136 -7.21 11.61 -11.35
CA ASN A 136 -8.55 12.16 -11.54
C ASN A 136 -9.41 12.26 -10.25
N MET A 137 -8.85 12.94 -9.25
CA MET A 137 -9.59 13.86 -8.37
C MET A 137 -9.10 15.29 -8.55
#